data_AF-A0A6J6CR72-F1
#
_entry.id   AF-A0A6J6CR72-F1
#
_cell.length_a   1.000
_cell.length_b   1.000
_cell.length_c   1.000
_cell.angle_alpha   90.00
_cell.angle_beta   90.00
_cell.angle_gamma   90.00
#
_symmetry.space_group_name_H-M   'P 1'
#
loop_
_entity.id
_entity.type
_entity.pdbx_description
1 polymer ?
#
loop_
_entity_poly.entity_id
_entity_poly.type
_entity_poly.pdbx_seq_one_letter_code
_entity_poly.pdbx_strand_id
1 'polypeptide(L)' 'METFDGTVNAGRKGMAYDWQSLLVAAETERLEAALAAQLTPEYAE' A
#
# COMPACT_ATOMS: atom_id res chain seq x y z
N MET A 1 -5.09 12.40 -38.09
CA MET A 1 -4.51 11.36 -37.23
C MET A 1 -4.07 12.07 -35.96
N GLU A 2 -4.92 12.04 -34.93
CA GLU A 2 -4.57 12.64 -33.65
C GLU A 2 -3.41 11.85 -33.06
N THR A 3 -2.30 12.55 -32.83
CA THR A 3 -1.07 12.02 -32.26
C THR A 3 -1.40 11.42 -30.90
N PHE A 4 -1.33 10.09 -30.77
CA PHE A 4 -1.43 9.40 -29.49
C PHE A 4 -0.23 9.81 -28.63
N ASP A 5 -0.42 10.82 -27.79
CA ASP A 5 0.60 11.29 -26.86
C ASP A 5 0.64 10.35 -25.64
N GLY A 6 1.60 9.43 -25.66
CA GLY A 6 1.86 8.49 -24.57
C GLY A 6 2.30 9.15 -23.27
N THR A 7 2.64 10.45 -23.26
CA THR A 7 3.06 11.17 -22.06
C THR A 7 1.87 11.56 -21.17
N VAL A 8 0.67 11.73 -21.74
CA VAL A 8 -0.55 12.09 -21.00
C VAL A 8 -0.97 11.00 -20.00
N ASN A 9 -0.68 9.74 -20.31
CA ASN A 9 -0.99 8.58 -19.45
C ASN A 9 0.21 8.03 -18.67
N ALA A 10 1.43 8.54 -18.90
CA ALA A 10 2.62 8.05 -18.21
C ALA A 10 2.55 8.31 -16.69
N GLY A 11 2.04 9.48 -16.27
CA GLY A 11 1.83 9.80 -14.86
C GLY A 11 0.74 8.96 -14.17
N ARG A 12 -0.29 8.55 -14.91
CA ARG A 12 -1.36 7.68 -14.38
C ARG A 12 -0.94 6.21 -14.25
N LYS A 13 -0.03 5.74 -15.10
CA LYS A 13 0.54 4.39 -15.01
C LYS A 13 1.39 4.19 -13.76
N GLY A 14 2.05 5.23 -13.26
CA GLY A 14 2.84 5.17 -12.02
C GLY A 14 2.00 4.88 -10.77
N MET A 15 0.80 5.48 -10.67
CA MET A 15 -0.12 5.25 -9.55
C MET A 15 -0.96 3.97 -9.71
N ALA A 16 -1.32 3.57 -10.93
CA ALA A 16 -2.18 2.40 -11.16
C ALA A 16 -1.49 1.05 -10.87
N TYR A 17 -0.15 1.04 -10.73
CA TYR A 17 0.64 -0.18 -10.54
C TYR A 17 1.69 -0.04 -9.43
N ASP A 18 1.46 0.82 -8.44
CA ASP A 18 2.31 0.87 -7.26
C ASP A 18 2.01 -0.32 -6.31
N TRP A 19 2.34 -1.51 -6.79
CA TRP A 19 2.22 -2.76 -6.03
C TRP A 19 3.11 -2.75 -4.79
N GLN A 20 4.18 -1.95 -4.79
CA GLN A 20 5.08 -1.82 -3.65
C GLN A 20 4.38 -1.11 -2.50
N SER A 21 3.73 0.03 -2.76
CA SER A 21 2.94 0.72 -1.73
C SER A 21 1.76 -0.11 -1.24
N LEU A 22 1.09 -0.86 -2.13
CA LEU A 22 0.01 -1.79 -1.72
C LEU A 22 0.53 -2.92 -0.82
N LEU A 23 1.68 -3.50 -1.16
CA LEU A 23 2.33 -4.53 -0.35
C LEU A 23 2.76 -3.97 1.01
N VAL A 24 3.37 -2.78 1.02
CA VAL A 24 3.78 -2.11 2.26
C VAL A 24 2.56 -1.88 3.16
N ALA A 25 1.46 -1.35 2.62
CA ALA A 25 0.24 -1.13 3.39
C ALA A 25 -0.30 -2.43 4.00
N ALA A 26 -0.36 -3.51 3.22
CA ALA A 26 -0.84 -4.82 3.70
C ALA A 26 0.05 -5.42 4.78
N GLU A 27 1.38 -5.33 4.64
CA GLU A 27 2.32 -5.84 5.64
C GLU A 27 2.32 -4.99 6.91
N THR A 28 2.18 -3.67 6.79
CA THR A 28 2.05 -2.77 7.95
C THR A 28 0.80 -3.13 8.76
N GLU A 29 -0.36 -3.29 8.12
CA GLU A 29 -1.61 -3.68 8.80
C GLU A 29 -1.45 -5.04 9.52
N ARG A 30 -0.82 -6.02 8.87
CA ARG A 30 -0.55 -7.33 9.46
C ARG A 30 0.35 -7.25 10.69
N LEU A 31 1.40 -6.42 10.64
CA LEU A 31 2.33 -6.22 11.75
C LEU A 31 1.69 -5.46 12.91
N GLU A 32 0.88 -4.44 12.63
CA GLU A 32 0.13 -3.71 13.65
C GLU A 32 -0.85 -4.62 14.39
N ALA A 33 -1.59 -5.47 13.67
CA ALA A 33 -2.49 -6.45 14.29
C ALA A 33 -1.73 -7.47 15.16
N ALA A 34 -0.58 -7.96 14.69
CA ALA A 34 0.26 -8.88 15.46
C ALA A 34 0.84 -8.22 16.72
N LEU A 35 1.27 -6.96 16.62
CA LEU A 35 1.78 -6.19 17.75
C LEU A 35 0.66 -5.93 18.77
N ALA A 36 -0.51 -5.50 18.31
CA ALA A 36 -1.66 -5.29 19.17
C ALA A 36 -2.04 -6.57 19.92
N ALA A 37 -2.05 -7.73 19.24
CA ALA A 37 -2.35 -9.03 19.85
C ALA A 37 -1.28 -9.52 20.86
N GLN A 38 -0.03 -9.09 20.73
CA GLN A 38 1.04 -9.42 21.69
C GLN A 38 1.06 -8.49 22.90
N LEU A 39 0.77 -7.20 22.69
CA LEU A 39 0.77 -6.21 23.77
C LEU A 39 -0.54 -6.23 24.58
N THR A 40 -1.70 -6.47 23.97
CA THR A 40 -2.98 -6.47 24.70
C THR A 40 -3.05 -7.48 25.87
N PRO A 41 -2.50 -8.72 25.78
CA PRO A 41 -2.46 -9.63 26.92
C PRO A 41 -1.56 -9.17 28.07
N GLU A 42 -0.47 -8.43 27.80
CA GLU A 42 0.47 -7.95 28.83
C GLU A 42 -0.05 -6.74 29.61
N TYR A 43 -1.04 -6.02 29.06
CA TYR A 43 -1.61 -4.80 29.65
C TYR A 43 -3.10 -4.89 30.01
N ALA A 44 -3.72 -6.06 29.87
CA ALA A 44 -5.10 -6.31 30.29
C ALA A 44 -5.14 -6.79 31.76
N GLU A 45 -5.12 -5.84 32.70
CA GLU A 45 -5.61 -6.04 34.08
C GLU A 45 -7.13 -5.93 34.16
#